data_AF-A0A842SCQ4-F1
#
_entry.id   AF-A0A842SCQ4-F1
#
_cell.length_a   1.000
_cell.length_b   1.000
_cell.length_c   1.000
_cell.angle_alpha   90.00
_cell.angle_beta   90.00
_cell.angle_gamma   90.00
#
_symmetry.space_group_name_H-M   'P 1'
#
loop_
_entity.id
_entity.type
_entity.pdbx_description
1 polymer ?
#
loop_
_entity_poly.entity_id
_entity_poly.type
_entity_poly.pdbx_seq_one_letter_code
_entity_poly.pdbx_strand_id
1 'polypeptide(L)'
;MKLPEVCTGALILNKKDKILLIKSSKWNDKYIIPGGHVKYKESLRDAVKREVREETNLDIKIIDLIECNEYILPEEFEREAHFIFISYLCRAKNKKIILDKREGQEYIWISPEKAILMKNINFSSKRLIQDYLKNKYLKKFKKLFEIEKLLRKKCPWDAEQTLDSMKNQILEETKELIQAIDNKDSENIIEEMGDLFVTLLLMIIIADDSDLTDLSEVIGKVTQKMIRRHTHVFGKEKNPNTTVKEALDEWKRIKKEENKQ
;
A
#
# COMPACT_ATOMS: atom_id res chain seq x y z
N MET A 1 0.28 26.11 29.39
CA MET A 1 -0.38 24.95 28.76
C MET A 1 0.52 24.46 27.63
N LYS A 2 0.93 23.18 27.61
CA LYS A 2 1.63 22.61 26.44
C LYS A 2 0.59 22.43 25.33
N LEU A 3 0.89 22.91 24.13
CA LEU A 3 0.03 22.74 22.94
C LEU A 3 0.60 21.64 22.04
N PRO A 4 -0.24 20.99 21.21
CA PRO A 4 0.26 20.08 20.19
C PRO A 4 1.20 20.80 19.22
N GLU A 5 2.25 20.11 18.80
CA GLU A 5 3.24 20.61 17.87
C GLU A 5 2.91 20.16 16.45
N VAL A 6 2.87 21.10 15.52
CA VAL A 6 2.57 20.78 14.12
C VAL A 6 3.86 20.50 13.36
N CYS A 7 3.94 19.31 12.77
CA CYS A 7 5.06 18.86 11.95
C CYS A 7 4.57 18.57 10.53
N THR A 8 5.50 18.60 9.57
CA THR A 8 5.23 18.20 8.19
C THR A 8 6.28 17.23 7.69
N GLY A 9 5.86 16.29 6.83
CA GLY A 9 6.73 15.30 6.22
C GLY A 9 6.56 15.23 4.70
N ALA A 10 7.61 14.80 4.01
CA ALA A 10 7.63 14.70 2.55
C ALA A 10 7.97 13.29 2.06
N LEU A 11 6.98 12.52 1.64
CA LEU A 11 7.26 11.28 0.89
C LEU A 11 7.68 11.65 -0.54
N ILE A 12 8.98 11.72 -0.80
CA ILE A 12 9.53 12.21 -2.07
C ILE A 12 9.78 11.04 -3.03
N LEU A 13 9.15 11.08 -4.20
CA LEU A 13 9.40 10.16 -5.31
C LEU A 13 10.45 10.70 -6.29
N ASN A 14 11.33 9.83 -6.78
CA ASN A 14 12.14 10.09 -7.96
C ASN A 14 11.42 9.68 -9.27
N LYS A 15 12.12 9.81 -10.40
CA LYS A 15 11.58 9.44 -11.73
C LYS A 15 11.27 7.95 -11.92
N LYS A 16 11.78 7.08 -11.04
CA LYS A 16 11.56 5.62 -11.05
C LYS A 16 10.58 5.18 -9.95
N ASP A 17 9.80 6.12 -9.40
CA ASP A 17 8.84 5.91 -8.29
C ASP A 17 9.46 5.26 -7.03
N LYS A 18 10.77 5.42 -6.84
CA LYS A 18 11.44 5.10 -5.57
C LYS A 18 11.29 6.29 -4.62
N ILE A 19 11.16 5.98 -3.32
CA ILE A 19 11.08 6.98 -2.25
C ILE A 19 12.45 7.30 -1.69
N LEU A 20 12.63 8.54 -1.25
CA LEU A 20 13.81 8.97 -0.51
C LEU A 20 13.63 8.65 0.98
N LEU A 21 14.63 8.01 1.58
CA LEU A 21 14.80 7.92 3.02
C LEU A 21 16.18 8.45 3.42
N ILE A 22 16.24 9.15 4.55
CA ILE A 22 17.48 9.66 5.15
C ILE A 22 17.74 8.90 6.43
N LYS A 23 18.97 8.43 6.62
CA LYS A 23 19.41 7.91 7.91
C LYS A 23 19.81 9.08 8.80
N SER A 24 19.18 9.19 9.96
CA SER A 24 19.36 10.33 10.85
C SER A 24 19.98 9.95 12.19
N SER A 25 21.03 10.68 12.58
CA SER A 25 21.67 10.55 13.89
C SER A 25 20.72 10.95 15.03
N LYS A 26 19.83 11.92 14.80
CA LYS A 26 18.78 12.33 15.76
C LYS A 26 17.76 11.24 16.07
N TRP A 27 17.71 10.17 15.25
CA TRP A 27 16.69 9.13 15.32
C TRP A 27 17.31 7.76 15.53
N ASN A 28 18.35 7.68 16.37
CA ASN A 28 19.07 6.44 16.68
C ASN A 28 19.49 5.68 15.42
N ASP A 29 20.02 6.40 14.44
CA ASP A 29 20.49 5.86 13.15
C ASP A 29 19.40 5.12 12.34
N LYS A 30 18.12 5.41 12.60
CA LYS A 30 17.00 4.92 11.79
C LYS A 30 16.84 5.75 10.52
N TYR A 31 16.29 5.09 9.50
CA TYR A 31 15.80 5.75 8.29
C TYR A 31 14.48 6.46 8.56
N ILE A 32 14.38 7.69 8.07
CA ILE A 32 13.23 8.57 8.21
C ILE A 32 12.86 9.20 6.87
N ILE A 33 11.63 9.67 6.80
CA ILE A 33 11.15 10.58 5.76
C ILE A 33 11.54 12.02 6.14
N PRO A 34 12.04 12.83 5.20
CA PRO A 34 12.42 14.21 5.47
C PRO A 34 11.24 15.05 5.95
N GLY A 35 11.47 15.96 6.89
CA GLY A 35 10.42 16.77 7.47
C GLY A 35 10.76 17.28 8.87
N GLY A 36 9.95 18.24 9.32
CA GLY A 36 10.20 18.92 10.58
C GLY A 36 9.04 19.81 11.02
N HIS A 37 9.33 20.67 11.98
CA HIS A 37 8.35 21.55 12.61
C HIS A 37 7.89 22.67 11.67
N VAL A 38 6.60 22.97 11.75
CA VAL A 38 6.00 24.11 11.06
C VAL A 38 6.24 25.35 11.92
N LYS A 39 6.86 26.39 11.34
CA LYS A 39 7.15 27.62 12.07
C LYS A 39 5.89 28.48 12.23
N TYR A 40 5.86 29.32 13.26
CA TYR A 40 4.78 30.30 13.42
C TYR A 40 4.72 31.23 12.20
N LYS A 41 3.51 31.49 11.68
CA LYS A 41 3.25 32.25 10.44
C LYS A 41 3.81 31.62 9.15
N GLU A 42 4.12 30.32 9.16
CA GLU A 42 4.51 29.56 7.97
C GLU A 42 3.36 28.69 7.47
N SER A 43 3.16 28.58 6.16
CA SER A 43 2.20 27.63 5.60
C SER A 43 2.76 26.21 5.63
N LEU A 44 1.91 25.20 5.78
CA LEU A 44 2.32 23.77 5.74
C LEU A 44 3.10 23.42 4.47
N ARG A 45 2.68 23.99 3.33
CA ARG A 45 3.31 23.75 2.02
C ARG A 45 4.66 24.43 1.87
N ASP A 46 4.90 25.53 2.58
CA ASP A 46 6.19 26.20 2.56
C ASP A 46 7.14 25.57 3.58
N ALA A 47 6.63 25.18 4.75
CA ALA A 47 7.37 24.39 5.74
C ALA A 47 7.94 23.12 5.11
N VAL A 48 7.13 22.30 4.43
CA VAL A 48 7.61 21.04 3.85
C VAL A 48 8.68 21.25 2.77
N LYS A 49 8.57 22.32 1.97
CA LYS A 49 9.59 22.66 0.98
C LYS A 49 10.88 23.12 1.64
N ARG A 50 10.77 23.93 2.70
CA ARG A 50 11.91 24.43 3.46
C ARG A 50 12.66 23.29 4.15
N GLU A 51 11.96 22.48 4.94
CA GLU A 51 12.55 21.32 5.65
C GLU A 51 13.27 20.39 4.67
N VAL A 52 12.60 20.01 3.56
CA VAL A 52 13.23 19.17 2.53
C VAL A 52 14.48 19.83 1.93
N ARG A 53 14.43 21.13 1.64
CA ARG A 53 15.58 21.85 1.07
C ARG A 53 16.72 21.96 2.07
N GLU A 54 16.43 22.21 3.34
CA GLU A 54 17.40 22.29 4.44
C GLU A 54 18.07 20.92 4.66
N GLU A 55 17.31 19.83 4.69
CA GLU A 55 17.82 18.49 4.98
C GLU A 55 18.51 17.81 3.78
N THR A 56 18.08 18.09 2.54
CA THR A 56 18.47 17.30 1.35
C THR A 56 18.97 18.11 0.17
N ASN A 57 18.81 19.43 0.19
CA ASN A 57 19.03 20.32 -0.97
C ASN A 57 18.15 19.98 -2.19
N LEU A 58 17.06 19.25 -2.00
CA LEU A 58 16.09 18.96 -3.07
C LEU A 58 15.03 20.07 -3.19
N ASP A 59 14.72 20.39 -4.43
CA ASP A 59 13.49 21.09 -4.78
C ASP A 59 12.39 20.08 -5.08
N ILE A 60 11.22 20.29 -4.50
CA ILE A 60 10.08 19.37 -4.65
C ILE A 60 8.87 20.03 -5.33
N LYS A 61 8.08 19.19 -6.00
CA LYS A 61 6.70 19.49 -6.40
C LYS A 61 5.77 18.67 -5.51
N ILE A 62 4.89 19.35 -4.77
CA ILE A 62 3.82 18.70 -4.02
C ILE A 62 2.79 18.16 -5.02
N ILE A 63 2.44 16.88 -4.89
CA ILE A 63 1.46 16.18 -5.73
C ILE A 63 0.12 16.06 -5.01
N ASP A 64 0.15 15.57 -3.77
CA ASP A 64 -1.06 15.24 -3.02
C ASP A 64 -0.80 15.31 -1.50
N LEU A 65 -1.87 15.39 -0.71
CA LEU A 65 -1.82 15.15 0.74
C LEU A 65 -1.98 13.64 0.97
N ILE A 66 -1.07 13.02 1.73
CA ILE A 66 -1.15 11.58 2.03
C ILE A 66 -1.90 11.35 3.35
N GLU A 67 -1.51 12.07 4.39
CA GLU A 67 -1.90 11.76 5.77
C GLU A 67 -1.98 13.03 6.62
N CYS A 68 -2.97 13.06 7.51
CA CYS A 68 -3.04 13.92 8.70
C CYS A 68 -3.21 12.98 9.89
N ASN A 69 -2.24 12.94 10.78
CA ASN A 69 -2.22 11.97 11.86
C ASN A 69 -1.60 12.55 13.13
N GLU A 70 -1.99 12.01 14.28
CA GLU A 70 -1.48 12.45 15.57
C GLU A 70 -0.65 11.37 16.25
N TYR A 71 0.35 11.83 17.01
CA TYR A 71 1.19 10.99 17.85
C TYR A 71 1.19 11.59 19.25
N ILE A 72 0.52 10.91 20.19
CA ILE A 72 0.40 11.33 21.59
C ILE A 72 1.40 10.50 22.41
N LEU A 73 2.31 11.20 23.10
CA LEU A 73 3.37 10.58 23.90
C LEU A 73 4.12 9.45 23.17
N PRO A 74 4.58 9.68 21.92
CA PRO A 74 5.24 8.64 21.15
C PRO A 74 6.55 8.18 21.81
N GLU A 75 6.67 6.89 22.06
CA GLU A 75 7.87 6.25 22.65
C GLU A 75 9.16 6.47 21.83
N GLU A 76 9.04 6.87 20.57
CA GLU A 76 10.19 7.14 19.69
C GLU A 76 10.94 8.43 20.05
N PHE A 77 10.38 9.27 20.94
CA PHE A 77 10.96 10.55 21.32
C PHE A 77 11.36 10.55 22.80
N GLU A 78 12.51 11.14 23.10
CA GLU A 78 13.04 11.25 24.48
C GLU A 78 12.24 12.22 25.38
N ARG A 79 11.21 12.87 24.84
CA ARG A 79 10.41 13.88 25.54
C ARG A 79 8.92 13.64 25.39
N GLU A 80 8.17 14.03 26.41
CA GLU A 80 6.72 14.13 26.34
C GLU A 80 6.30 15.17 25.30
N ALA A 81 5.62 14.70 24.25
CA ALA A 81 5.12 15.55 23.17
C ALA A 81 3.79 15.02 22.61
N HIS A 82 3.02 15.93 22.03
CA HIS A 82 1.86 15.61 21.19
C HIS A 82 2.13 16.25 19.83
N PHE A 83 2.28 15.43 18.80
CA PHE A 83 2.53 15.91 17.44
C PHE A 83 1.28 15.75 16.57
N ILE A 84 1.07 16.72 15.69
CA ILE A 84 0.15 16.63 14.55
C ILE A 84 1.01 16.65 13.29
N PHE A 85 1.09 15.53 12.59
CA PHE A 85 1.85 15.39 11.36
C PHE A 85 0.95 15.55 10.14
N ILE A 86 1.34 16.48 9.25
CA ILE A 86 0.74 16.67 7.93
C ILE A 86 1.74 16.27 6.85
N SER A 87 1.48 15.17 6.16
CA SER A 87 2.45 14.55 5.25
C SER A 87 2.01 14.62 3.80
N TYR A 88 2.95 15.03 2.93
CA TYR A 88 2.68 15.26 1.51
C TYR A 88 3.39 14.24 0.61
N LEU A 89 2.71 13.84 -0.47
CA LEU A 89 3.33 13.16 -1.59
C LEU A 89 4.04 14.19 -2.45
N CYS A 90 5.34 13.99 -2.66
CA CYS A 90 6.18 14.93 -3.37
C CYS A 90 6.94 14.25 -4.51
N ARG A 91 7.38 15.05 -5.49
CA ARG A 91 8.29 14.60 -6.56
C ARG A 91 9.51 15.49 -6.62
N ALA A 92 10.68 14.87 -6.64
CA ALA A 92 11.95 15.59 -6.78
C ALA A 92 12.04 16.28 -8.15
N LYS A 93 12.38 17.57 -8.16
CA LYS A 93 12.62 18.36 -9.38
C LYS A 93 14.07 18.26 -9.85
N ASN A 94 15.00 18.21 -8.91
CA ASN A 94 16.44 18.03 -9.15
C ASN A 94 16.92 16.65 -8.63
N LYS A 95 18.16 16.28 -8.98
CA LYS A 95 18.72 14.94 -8.67
C LYS A 95 19.78 14.94 -7.57
N LYS A 96 20.45 16.08 -7.33
CA LYS A 96 21.61 16.13 -6.44
C LYS A 96 21.15 16.32 -5.00
N ILE A 97 21.28 15.26 -4.20
CA ILE A 97 21.08 15.30 -2.76
C ILE A 97 22.37 15.73 -2.09
N ILE A 98 22.27 16.70 -1.19
CA ILE A 98 23.34 17.09 -0.27
C ILE A 98 22.70 17.11 1.10
N LEU A 99 23.09 16.17 1.97
CA LEU A 99 22.52 16.05 3.30
C LEU A 99 23.08 17.14 4.24
N ASP A 100 22.24 17.68 5.10
CA ASP A 100 22.73 18.45 6.25
C ASP A 100 23.53 17.51 7.16
N LYS A 101 24.83 17.78 7.31
CA LYS A 101 25.74 16.96 8.13
C LYS A 101 25.36 16.90 9.61
N ARG A 102 24.50 17.82 10.07
CA ARG A 102 23.99 17.82 11.45
C ARG A 102 22.89 16.79 11.68
N GLU A 103 22.21 16.36 10.62
CA GLU A 103 20.97 15.60 10.71
C GLU A 103 21.02 14.30 9.90
N GLY A 104 21.57 14.34 8.68
CA GLY A 104 21.63 13.21 7.76
C GLY A 104 23.04 12.60 7.62
N GLN A 105 23.13 11.28 7.82
CA GLN A 105 24.37 10.51 7.61
C GLN A 105 24.47 9.96 6.19
N GLU A 106 23.40 9.34 5.72
CA GLU A 106 23.30 8.73 4.39
C GLU A 106 21.85 8.78 3.88
N TYR A 107 21.65 8.53 2.60
CA TYR A 107 20.33 8.46 1.99
C TYR A 107 20.21 7.27 1.05
N ILE A 108 18.97 6.80 0.86
CA ILE A 108 18.65 5.74 -0.08
C ILE A 108 17.45 6.10 -0.93
N TRP A 109 17.49 5.63 -2.18
CA TRP A 109 16.32 5.53 -3.05
C TRP A 109 15.86 4.08 -3.09
N ILE A 110 14.71 3.81 -2.48
CA ILE A 110 14.20 2.43 -2.32
C ILE A 110 12.74 2.34 -2.81
N SER A 111 12.30 1.17 -3.25
CA SER A 111 10.88 1.00 -3.56
C SER A 111 10.06 1.04 -2.26
N PRO A 112 8.87 1.66 -2.26
CA PRO A 112 8.00 1.72 -1.08
C PRO A 112 7.74 0.34 -0.45
N GLU A 113 7.58 -0.69 -1.29
CA GLU A 113 7.29 -2.06 -0.88
C GLU A 113 8.48 -2.70 -0.14
N LYS A 114 9.72 -2.35 -0.51
CA LYS A 114 10.92 -2.80 0.22
C LYS A 114 11.14 -1.98 1.50
N ALA A 115 10.79 -0.70 1.49
CA ALA A 115 10.96 0.17 2.64
C ALA A 115 10.15 -0.28 3.87
N ILE A 116 8.91 -0.74 3.67
CA ILE A 116 8.08 -1.25 4.79
C ILE A 116 8.63 -2.54 5.42
N LEU A 117 9.51 -3.26 4.71
CA LEU A 117 10.16 -4.48 5.22
C LEU A 117 11.45 -4.17 5.98
N MET A 118 11.96 -2.94 5.92
CA MET A 118 13.15 -2.54 6.67
C MET A 118 12.90 -2.64 8.18
N LYS A 119 13.90 -3.14 8.91
CA LYS A 119 13.89 -3.17 10.39
C LYS A 119 14.34 -1.83 10.99
N ASN A 120 15.21 -1.11 10.29
CA ASN A 120 15.85 0.13 10.72
C ASN A 120 15.18 1.37 10.14
N ILE A 121 13.84 1.38 10.08
CA ILE A 121 13.03 2.55 9.72
C ILE A 121 12.21 2.95 10.95
N ASN A 122 12.02 4.24 11.18
CA ASN A 122 11.19 4.67 12.30
C ASN A 122 9.70 4.40 12.04
N PHE A 123 8.91 4.30 13.10
CA PHE A 123 7.51 3.90 13.05
C PHE A 123 6.67 4.87 12.23
N SER A 124 6.81 6.18 12.44
CA SER A 124 6.00 7.17 11.72
C SER A 124 6.26 7.15 10.22
N SER A 125 7.52 7.02 9.78
CA SER A 125 7.84 6.91 8.35
C SER A 125 7.31 5.62 7.76
N LYS A 126 7.43 4.50 8.47
CA LYS A 126 6.89 3.21 8.01
C LYS A 126 5.38 3.27 7.83
N ARG A 127 4.66 3.86 8.80
CA ARG A 127 3.21 4.07 8.73
C ARG A 127 2.82 4.93 7.54
N LEU A 128 3.48 6.06 7.33
CA LEU A 128 3.23 6.93 6.18
C LEU A 128 3.42 6.21 4.83
N ILE A 129 4.44 5.36 4.70
CA ILE A 129 4.67 4.56 3.49
C ILE A 129 3.56 3.51 3.31
N GLN A 130 3.12 2.87 4.40
CA GLN A 130 2.00 1.93 4.36
C GLN A 130 0.71 2.62 3.89
N ASP A 131 0.42 3.82 4.40
CA ASP A 131 -0.75 4.60 3.99
C ASP A 131 -0.65 5.07 2.53
N TYR A 132 0.54 5.50 2.09
CA TYR A 132 0.80 5.78 0.68
C TYR A 132 0.53 4.55 -0.21
N LEU A 133 1.05 3.39 0.15
CA LEU A 133 0.86 2.14 -0.59
C LEU A 133 -0.62 1.75 -0.64
N LYS A 134 -1.29 1.75 0.51
CA LYS A 134 -2.72 1.49 0.62
C LYS A 134 -3.52 2.41 -0.31
N ASN A 135 -3.29 3.72 -0.23
CA ASN A 135 -3.97 4.70 -1.06
C ASN A 135 -3.65 4.55 -2.55
N LYS A 136 -2.40 4.21 -2.90
CA LYS A 136 -1.97 3.93 -4.27
C LYS A 136 -2.76 2.75 -4.87
N TYR A 137 -2.89 1.64 -4.14
CA TYR A 137 -3.62 0.47 -4.61
C TYR A 137 -5.13 0.71 -4.66
N LEU A 138 -5.71 1.31 -3.60
CA LEU A 138 -7.14 1.63 -3.56
C LEU A 138 -7.56 2.56 -4.69
N LYS A 139 -6.78 3.61 -5.00
CA LYS A 139 -7.09 4.53 -6.10
C LYS A 139 -7.08 3.81 -7.45
N LYS A 140 -6.11 2.91 -7.70
CA LYS A 140 -6.03 2.12 -8.94
C LYS A 140 -7.20 1.16 -9.08
N PHE A 141 -7.47 0.38 -8.03
CA PHE A 141 -8.58 -0.58 -8.02
C PHE A 141 -9.92 0.13 -8.18
N LYS A 142 -10.16 1.23 -7.44
CA LYS A 142 -11.37 2.04 -7.57
C LYS A 142 -11.58 2.51 -9.02
N LYS A 143 -10.54 3.03 -9.66
CA LYS A 143 -10.62 3.47 -11.06
C LYS A 143 -11.00 2.33 -12.00
N LEU A 144 -10.38 1.16 -11.85
CA LEU A 144 -10.71 -0.01 -12.66
C LEU A 144 -12.16 -0.46 -12.43
N PHE A 145 -12.58 -0.58 -11.17
CA PHE A 145 -13.94 -0.94 -10.82
C PHE A 145 -15.00 0.03 -11.38
N GLU A 146 -14.72 1.34 -11.36
CA GLU A 146 -15.57 2.36 -11.98
C GLU A 146 -15.65 2.22 -13.50
N ILE A 147 -14.54 1.84 -14.15
CA ILE A 147 -14.50 1.57 -15.60
C ILE A 147 -15.35 0.34 -15.92
N GLU A 148 -15.17 -0.78 -15.21
CA GLU A 148 -15.95 -2.00 -15.42
C GLU A 148 -17.45 -1.76 -15.24
N LYS A 149 -17.85 -1.04 -14.17
CA LYS A 149 -19.26 -0.67 -13.98
C LYS A 149 -19.78 0.24 -15.10
N LEU A 150 -18.94 1.11 -15.65
CA LEU A 150 -19.33 1.96 -16.79
C LEU A 150 -19.47 1.15 -18.08
N LEU A 151 -18.56 0.22 -18.34
CA LEU A 151 -18.61 -0.69 -19.49
C LEU A 151 -19.86 -1.57 -19.43
N ARG A 152 -20.11 -2.23 -18.29
CA ARG A 152 -21.34 -2.99 -18.03
C ARG A 152 -22.61 -2.21 -18.35
N LYS A 153 -22.61 -0.88 -18.12
CA LYS A 153 -23.75 -0.01 -18.38
C LYS A 153 -23.84 0.52 -19.82
N LYS A 154 -22.72 0.71 -20.51
CA LYS A 154 -22.67 1.48 -21.77
C LYS A 154 -22.18 0.70 -22.99
N CYS A 155 -21.44 -0.38 -22.80
CA CYS A 155 -20.96 -1.23 -23.87
C CYS A 155 -21.98 -2.36 -24.11
N PRO A 156 -22.54 -2.53 -25.32
CA PRO A 156 -23.53 -3.58 -25.59
C PRO A 156 -23.00 -4.99 -25.30
N TRP A 157 -21.73 -5.25 -25.64
CA TRP A 157 -21.11 -6.55 -25.41
C TRP A 157 -21.00 -6.89 -23.92
N ASP A 158 -20.56 -5.95 -23.08
CA ASP A 158 -20.46 -6.14 -21.62
C ASP A 158 -21.84 -6.20 -20.96
N ALA A 159 -22.83 -5.45 -21.47
CA ALA A 159 -24.19 -5.40 -20.95
C ALA A 159 -24.96 -6.71 -21.17
N GLU A 160 -24.71 -7.41 -22.28
CA GLU A 160 -25.35 -8.68 -22.61
C GLU A 160 -24.75 -9.89 -21.85
N GLN A 161 -23.58 -9.72 -21.20
CA GLN A 161 -22.96 -10.82 -20.46
C GLN A 161 -23.81 -11.31 -19.30
N THR A 162 -23.74 -12.62 -19.05
CA THR A 162 -24.34 -13.32 -17.92
C THR A 162 -23.28 -14.19 -17.25
N LEU A 163 -23.52 -14.65 -16.02
CA LEU A 163 -22.62 -15.62 -15.39
C LEU A 163 -22.42 -16.88 -16.23
N ASP A 164 -23.44 -17.29 -16.99
CA ASP A 164 -23.38 -18.47 -17.86
C ASP A 164 -22.53 -18.22 -19.11
N SER A 165 -22.64 -17.06 -19.75
CA SER A 165 -21.82 -16.72 -20.94
C SER A 165 -20.34 -16.56 -20.59
N MET A 166 -20.03 -16.07 -19.39
CA MET A 166 -18.65 -15.84 -18.92
C MET A 166 -17.88 -17.13 -18.58
N LYS A 167 -18.53 -18.30 -18.51
CA LYS A 167 -17.89 -19.59 -18.16
C LYS A 167 -16.76 -19.98 -19.10
N ASN A 168 -16.90 -19.68 -20.39
CA ASN A 168 -15.87 -20.03 -21.37
C ASN A 168 -14.67 -19.08 -21.25
N GLN A 169 -14.93 -17.77 -21.10
CA GLN A 169 -13.90 -16.77 -20.96
C GLN A 169 -13.04 -17.05 -19.72
N ILE A 170 -13.63 -17.28 -18.53
CA ILE A 170 -12.83 -17.60 -17.34
C ILE A 170 -11.96 -18.86 -17.52
N LEU A 171 -12.41 -19.85 -18.31
CA LEU A 171 -11.63 -21.04 -18.60
C LEU A 171 -10.48 -20.76 -19.57
N GLU A 172 -10.69 -19.89 -20.55
CA GLU A 172 -9.71 -19.44 -21.54
C GLU A 172 -8.57 -18.67 -20.87
N GLU A 173 -8.91 -17.58 -20.16
CA GLU A 173 -7.95 -16.73 -19.43
C GLU A 173 -7.12 -17.55 -18.42
N THR A 174 -7.74 -18.54 -17.77
CA THR A 174 -7.04 -19.44 -16.85
C THR A 174 -6.01 -20.30 -17.58
N LYS A 175 -6.34 -20.81 -18.78
CA LYS A 175 -5.41 -21.62 -19.58
C LYS A 175 -4.27 -20.77 -20.13
N GLU A 176 -4.56 -19.56 -20.60
CA GLU A 176 -3.55 -18.64 -21.11
C GLU A 176 -2.57 -18.23 -20.01
N LEU A 177 -3.06 -17.92 -18.80
CA LEU A 177 -2.21 -17.68 -17.64
C LEU A 177 -1.33 -18.89 -17.30
N ILE A 178 -1.88 -20.11 -17.31
CA ILE A 178 -1.09 -21.34 -17.08
C ILE A 178 0.00 -21.47 -18.14
N GLN A 179 -0.33 -21.28 -19.41
CA GLN A 179 0.61 -21.36 -20.51
C GLN A 179 1.73 -20.31 -20.38
N ALA A 180 1.40 -19.08 -20.01
CA ALA A 180 2.38 -18.02 -19.78
C ALA A 180 3.35 -18.39 -18.63
N ILE A 181 2.84 -18.98 -17.55
CA ILE A 181 3.64 -19.48 -16.42
C ILE A 181 4.58 -20.61 -16.87
N ASP A 182 4.07 -21.60 -17.60
CA ASP A 182 4.85 -22.74 -18.09
C ASP A 182 5.98 -22.30 -19.03
N ASN A 183 5.70 -21.29 -19.85
CA ASN A 183 6.68 -20.67 -20.75
C ASN A 183 7.65 -19.71 -20.05
N LYS A 184 7.43 -19.40 -18.77
CA LYS A 184 8.18 -18.37 -18.00
C LYS A 184 8.16 -16.99 -18.67
N ASP A 185 7.08 -16.70 -19.37
CA ASP A 185 6.91 -15.45 -20.10
C ASP A 185 6.41 -14.36 -19.16
N SER A 186 7.34 -13.56 -18.63
CA SER A 186 7.00 -12.58 -17.61
C SER A 186 6.10 -11.44 -18.09
N GLU A 187 6.10 -11.15 -19.40
CA GLU A 187 5.24 -10.11 -19.97
C GLU A 187 3.81 -10.62 -20.08
N ASN A 188 3.63 -11.78 -20.72
CA ASN A 188 2.32 -12.42 -20.82
C ASN A 188 1.75 -12.79 -19.44
N ILE A 189 2.55 -13.23 -18.47
CA ILE A 189 2.06 -13.49 -17.11
C ILE A 189 1.34 -12.26 -16.52
N ILE A 190 1.82 -11.04 -16.79
CA ILE A 190 1.19 -9.82 -16.27
C ILE A 190 -0.11 -9.51 -17.02
N GLU A 191 -0.12 -9.71 -18.34
CA GLU A 191 -1.30 -9.54 -19.21
C GLU A 191 -2.42 -10.50 -18.80
N GLU A 192 -2.15 -11.79 -18.79
CA GLU A 192 -3.13 -12.84 -18.46
C GLU A 192 -3.63 -12.75 -17.00
N MET A 193 -2.78 -12.30 -16.06
CA MET A 193 -3.24 -12.00 -14.70
C MET A 193 -4.23 -10.83 -14.67
N GLY A 194 -4.05 -9.85 -15.56
CA GLY A 194 -4.96 -8.74 -15.75
C GLY A 194 -6.29 -9.18 -16.33
N ASP A 195 -6.25 -9.98 -17.40
CA ASP A 195 -7.44 -10.42 -18.13
C ASP A 195 -8.30 -11.39 -17.31
N LEU A 196 -7.66 -12.33 -16.59
CA LEU A 196 -8.35 -13.16 -15.60
C LEU A 196 -8.97 -12.31 -14.46
N PHE A 197 -8.28 -11.25 -14.02
CA PHE A 197 -8.77 -10.37 -12.96
C PHE A 197 -9.99 -9.57 -13.39
N VAL A 198 -9.98 -8.94 -14.57
CA VAL A 198 -11.13 -8.18 -15.08
C VAL A 198 -12.30 -9.09 -15.42
N THR A 199 -12.04 -10.29 -15.94
CA THR A 199 -13.06 -11.33 -16.18
C THR A 199 -13.80 -11.68 -14.89
N LEU A 200 -13.06 -11.96 -13.80
CA LEU A 200 -13.67 -12.24 -12.50
C LEU A 200 -14.39 -11.02 -11.92
N LEU A 201 -13.83 -9.81 -12.11
CA LEU A 201 -14.44 -8.57 -11.62
C LEU A 201 -15.78 -8.29 -12.32
N LEU A 202 -15.85 -8.47 -13.64
CA LEU A 202 -17.09 -8.36 -14.41
C LEU A 202 -18.12 -9.40 -13.96
N MET A 203 -17.71 -10.65 -13.70
CA MET A 203 -18.62 -11.67 -13.14
C MET A 203 -19.19 -11.25 -11.78
N ILE A 204 -18.40 -10.61 -10.90
CA ILE A 204 -18.89 -10.08 -9.63
C ILE A 204 -19.89 -8.94 -9.86
N ILE A 205 -19.66 -8.07 -10.84
CA ILE A 205 -20.59 -6.99 -11.19
C ILE A 205 -21.89 -7.54 -11.77
N ILE A 206 -21.84 -8.57 -12.61
CA ILE A 206 -23.02 -9.27 -13.12
C ILE A 206 -23.80 -9.91 -11.97
N ALA A 207 -23.11 -10.49 -10.99
CA ALA A 207 -23.75 -11.06 -9.81
C ALA A 207 -24.45 -9.97 -8.95
N ASP A 208 -23.83 -8.80 -8.81
CA ASP A 208 -24.39 -7.60 -8.15
C ASP A 208 -25.68 -7.15 -8.86
N ASP A 209 -25.68 -7.08 -10.20
CA ASP A 209 -26.88 -6.75 -11.00
C ASP A 209 -28.05 -7.74 -10.83
N SER A 210 -27.76 -8.97 -10.39
CA SER A 210 -28.75 -10.05 -10.21
C SER A 210 -29.14 -10.29 -8.75
N ASP A 211 -28.76 -9.39 -7.84
CA ASP A 211 -28.95 -9.50 -6.38
C ASP A 211 -28.38 -10.80 -5.77
N LEU A 212 -27.43 -11.45 -6.45
CA LEU A 212 -26.84 -12.72 -6.00
C LEU A 212 -25.77 -12.50 -4.92
N THR A 213 -24.89 -11.52 -5.12
CA THR A 213 -23.83 -11.12 -4.19
C THR A 213 -23.21 -9.81 -4.67
N ASP A 214 -22.41 -9.16 -3.84
CA ASP A 214 -21.62 -7.99 -4.24
C ASP A 214 -20.12 -8.17 -3.95
N LEU A 215 -19.32 -7.21 -4.41
CA LEU A 215 -17.87 -7.22 -4.20
C LEU A 215 -17.48 -7.26 -2.70
N SER A 216 -18.25 -6.58 -1.85
CA SER A 216 -17.98 -6.51 -0.40
C SER A 216 -18.21 -7.86 0.27
N GLU A 217 -19.28 -8.56 -0.09
CA GLU A 217 -19.60 -9.88 0.42
C GLU A 217 -18.57 -10.92 -0.06
N VAL A 218 -18.20 -10.91 -1.35
CA VAL A 218 -17.19 -11.82 -1.91
C VAL A 218 -15.83 -11.62 -1.21
N ILE A 219 -15.34 -10.37 -1.13
CA ILE A 219 -14.08 -10.04 -0.45
C ILE A 219 -14.16 -10.35 1.04
N GLY A 220 -15.29 -10.04 1.69
CA GLY A 220 -15.51 -10.30 3.11
C GLY A 220 -15.44 -11.78 3.45
N LYS A 221 -16.15 -12.62 2.70
CA LYS A 221 -16.15 -14.08 2.89
C LYS A 221 -14.75 -14.67 2.70
N VAL A 222 -14.04 -14.31 1.63
CA VAL A 222 -12.67 -14.83 1.40
C VAL A 222 -11.70 -14.31 2.46
N THR A 223 -11.81 -13.05 2.88
CA THR A 223 -10.95 -12.46 3.93
C THR A 223 -11.12 -13.19 5.25
N GLN A 224 -12.35 -13.40 5.71
CA GLN A 224 -12.61 -14.16 6.93
C GLN A 224 -12.10 -15.59 6.82
N LYS A 225 -12.31 -16.26 5.68
CA LYS A 225 -11.79 -17.60 5.42
C LYS A 225 -10.26 -17.65 5.49
N MET A 226 -9.57 -16.66 4.90
CA MET A 226 -8.11 -16.58 4.96
C MET A 226 -7.62 -16.34 6.39
N ILE A 227 -8.26 -15.46 7.16
CA ILE A 227 -7.92 -15.22 8.57
C ILE A 227 -8.09 -16.50 9.40
N ARG A 228 -9.25 -17.17 9.29
CA ARG A 228 -9.56 -18.38 10.05
C ARG A 228 -8.59 -19.53 9.76
N ARG A 229 -8.20 -19.72 8.51
CA ARG A 229 -7.34 -20.84 8.08
C ARG A 229 -5.83 -20.62 8.32
N HIS A 230 -5.41 -19.40 8.72
CA HIS A 230 -4.01 -19.06 8.97
C HIS A 230 -3.81 -18.64 10.44
N THR A 231 -4.16 -19.55 11.36
CA THR A 231 -4.08 -19.33 12.82
C THR A 231 -2.68 -18.98 13.30
N HIS A 232 -1.63 -19.54 12.69
CA HIS A 232 -0.24 -19.20 12.99
C HIS A 232 0.13 -17.74 12.69
N VAL A 233 -0.61 -17.06 11.80
CA VAL A 233 -0.44 -15.64 11.45
C VAL A 233 -1.40 -14.74 12.24
N PHE A 234 -2.69 -15.11 12.32
CA PHE A 234 -3.76 -14.25 12.83
C PHE A 234 -4.36 -14.69 14.17
N GLY A 235 -4.06 -15.90 14.62
CA GLY A 235 -4.58 -16.46 15.87
C GLY A 235 -3.95 -15.84 17.12
N LYS A 236 -4.42 -16.31 18.28
CA LYS A 236 -3.94 -15.84 19.59
C LYS A 236 -2.48 -16.25 19.85
N GLU A 237 -2.12 -17.48 19.48
CA GLU A 237 -0.76 -18.01 19.61
C GLU A 237 -0.04 -17.95 18.26
N LYS A 238 0.43 -16.76 17.91
CA LYS A 238 1.22 -16.56 16.68
C LYS A 238 2.57 -17.23 16.83
N ASN A 239 2.97 -18.03 15.84
CA ASN A 239 4.28 -18.66 15.82
C ASN A 239 4.99 -18.30 14.50
N PRO A 240 5.96 -17.34 14.52
CA PRO A 240 6.68 -16.95 13.32
C PRO A 240 7.62 -18.03 12.79
N ASN A 241 7.85 -19.10 13.56
CA ASN A 241 8.71 -20.23 13.21
C ASN A 241 7.92 -21.46 12.71
N THR A 242 6.62 -21.34 12.48
CA THR A 242 5.80 -22.44 11.93
C THR A 242 6.37 -22.92 10.60
N THR A 243 6.60 -24.23 10.49
CA THR A 243 7.10 -24.86 9.28
C THR A 243 6.02 -24.96 8.21
N VAL A 244 6.42 -25.10 6.95
CA VAL A 244 5.49 -25.31 5.81
C VAL A 244 4.58 -26.51 6.04
N LYS A 245 5.12 -27.60 6.60
CA LYS A 245 4.36 -28.82 6.88
C LYS A 245 3.28 -28.58 7.94
N GLU A 246 3.65 -27.97 9.07
CA GLU A 246 2.70 -27.64 10.14
C GLU A 246 1.60 -26.70 9.65
N ALA A 247 1.96 -25.65 8.90
CA ALA A 247 0.98 -24.73 8.32
C ALA A 247 0.01 -25.45 7.37
N LEU A 248 0.50 -26.38 6.55
CA LEU A 248 -0.32 -27.15 5.61
C LEU A 248 -1.25 -28.14 6.31
N ASP A 249 -0.74 -28.85 7.32
CA ASP A 249 -1.52 -29.84 8.07
C ASP A 249 -2.67 -29.17 8.83
N GLU A 250 -2.41 -28.03 9.46
CA GLU A 250 -3.42 -27.22 10.14
C GLU A 250 -4.46 -26.66 9.16
N TRP A 251 -4.02 -26.11 8.02
CA TRP A 251 -4.94 -25.62 6.98
C TRP A 251 -5.86 -26.73 6.46
N LYS A 252 -5.33 -27.94 6.24
CA LYS A 252 -6.12 -29.11 5.81
C LYS A 252 -7.12 -29.54 6.88
N ARG A 253 -6.74 -29.51 8.17
CA ARG A 253 -7.62 -29.83 9.30
C ARG A 253 -8.80 -28.88 9.36
N ILE A 254 -8.54 -27.56 9.38
CA ILE A 254 -9.59 -26.52 9.42
C ILE A 254 -10.49 -26.61 8.19
N LYS A 255 -9.94 -26.81 6.99
CA LYS A 255 -10.73 -26.98 5.76
C LYS A 255 -11.67 -28.19 5.83
N LYS A 256 -11.25 -29.30 6.44
CA LYS A 256 -12.10 -30.50 6.62
C LYS A 256 -13.22 -30.25 7.64
N GLU A 257 -12.97 -29.47 8.68
CA GLU A 257 -13.98 -29.12 9.69
C GLU A 257 -15.05 -28.19 9.11
N GLU A 258 -14.67 -27.18 8.33
CA GLU A 258 -15.60 -26.28 7.65
C GLU A 258 -16.50 -27.00 6.63
N ASN A 259 -15.99 -28.03 5.95
CA ASN A 259 -16.75 -28.79 4.95
C ASN A 259 -17.71 -29.83 5.55
N LYS A 260 -17.69 -30.05 6.88
CA LYS A 260 -18.59 -30.96 7.58
C LYS A 260 -19.84 -30.26 8.14
N GLN A 261 -19.89 -28.93 8.07
CA GLN A 261 -21.04 -28.09 8.40
C GLN A 261 -21.84 -27.78 7.14
#